data_AF-A0A2T2UG48-F1
#
_entry.id   AF-A0A2T2UG48-F1
#
_cell.length_a   1.000
_cell.length_b   1.000
_cell.length_c   1.000
_cell.angle_alpha   90.00
_cell.angle_beta   90.00
_cell.angle_gamma   90.00
#
_symmetry.space_group_name_H-M   'P 1'
#
loop_
_entity.id
_entity.type
_entity.pdbx_description
1 polymer ?
#
loop_
_entity_poly.entity_id
_entity_poly.type
_entity_poly.pdbx_seq_one_letter_code
_entity_poly.pdbx_strand_id
1 'polypeptide(L)'
;MRYDHHDQIVRCAWHGWEFDLLTGEHLSDLYRLTEEDLLPLERFAEKRAANLIAAIEASKERPLARLLFALGIRHVGRTVAEDLVAHYVSLNDLAEANKEELESIEGIGPVIAESVADWFAVGENRQLARDLRRL
;
A
#
# COMPACT_ATOMS: atom_id res chain seq x y z
N MET A 1 -8.86 -34.63 0.60
CA MET A 1 -7.86 -34.92 1.65
C MET A 1 -6.60 -34.15 1.29
N ARG A 2 -6.45 -32.97 1.89
CA ARG A 2 -5.28 -32.57 2.69
C ARG A 2 -3.95 -32.62 1.94
N TYR A 3 -3.51 -31.47 1.46
CA TYR A 3 -2.08 -31.18 1.32
C TYR A 3 -1.68 -30.35 2.53
N ASP A 4 -0.86 -30.96 3.36
CA ASP A 4 -0.32 -30.45 4.61
C ASP A 4 1.20 -30.55 4.45
N HIS A 5 1.87 -29.44 4.12
CA HIS A 5 3.33 -29.33 4.04
C HIS A 5 3.74 -28.06 4.79
N HIS A 6 3.65 -28.15 6.11
CA HIS A 6 4.62 -27.53 7.00
C HIS A 6 6.05 -27.98 6.61
N ASP A 7 7.02 -27.12 6.92
CA ASP A 7 8.47 -27.29 6.80
C ASP A 7 9.09 -27.14 5.40
N GLN A 8 9.53 -25.91 5.09
CA GLN A 8 10.95 -25.63 4.83
C GLN A 8 11.30 -24.19 5.22
N ILE A 9 11.68 -24.01 6.48
CA ILE A 9 12.50 -22.88 6.94
C ILE A 9 13.90 -23.07 6.33
N VAL A 10 14.19 -22.39 5.22
CA VAL A 10 15.54 -22.33 4.66
C VAL A 10 16.34 -21.32 5.48
N ARG A 11 17.03 -21.82 6.51
CA ARG A 11 18.08 -21.09 7.23
C ARG A 11 19.30 -20.93 6.32
N CYS A 12 19.62 -19.71 5.91
CA CYS A 12 20.94 -19.34 5.43
C CYS A 12 21.53 -18.26 6.33
N ALA A 13 22.47 -18.66 7.19
CA ALA A 13 23.26 -17.77 8.02
C ALA A 13 24.45 -17.23 7.21
N TRP A 14 24.45 -15.92 6.94
CA TRP A 14 25.64 -15.19 6.50
C TRP A 14 25.86 -13.99 7.44
N HIS A 15 26.99 -13.98 8.13
CA HIS A 15 27.63 -12.80 8.73
C HIS A 15 26.93 -12.06 9.90
N GLY A 16 26.31 -12.76 10.83
CA GLY A 16 26.12 -12.25 12.21
C GLY A 16 25.29 -10.97 12.35
N TRP A 17 24.45 -10.67 11.36
CA TRP A 17 23.44 -9.63 11.43
C TRP A 17 22.10 -10.37 11.57
N GLU A 18 21.46 -10.25 12.72
CA GLU A 18 20.04 -10.59 12.85
C GLU A 18 19.24 -9.41 12.28
N PHE A 19 19.41 -9.21 10.96
CA PHE A 19 18.66 -8.22 10.22
C PHE A 19 17.42 -8.92 9.68
N ASP A 20 16.31 -8.74 10.37
CA ASP A 20 14.99 -9.09 9.84
C ASP A 20 14.66 -8.08 8.73
N LEU A 21 15.34 -8.22 7.58
CA LEU A 21 15.18 -7.41 6.37
C LEU A 21 14.43 -8.16 5.26
N LEU A 22 13.83 -9.30 5.60
CA LEU A 22 13.11 -10.17 4.67
C LEU A 22 11.68 -10.35 5.19
N THR A 23 10.90 -9.29 5.16
CA THR A 23 9.88 -9.14 4.12
C THR A 23 9.63 -7.65 3.87
N GLY A 24 10.54 -6.98 3.17
CA GLY A 24 10.26 -5.65 2.57
C GLY A 24 9.25 -5.76 1.43
N GLU A 25 8.06 -6.30 1.72
CA GLU A 25 7.02 -6.62 0.74
C GLU A 25 5.87 -5.61 0.80
N HIS A 26 5.78 -4.80 1.86
CA HIS A 26 4.66 -3.89 2.08
C HIS A 26 5.06 -2.42 1.93
N LEU A 27 4.29 -1.69 1.12
CA LEU A 27 4.49 -0.26 0.87
C LEU A 27 4.48 0.59 2.17
N SER A 28 3.85 0.12 3.24
CA SER A 28 3.84 0.77 4.56
C SER A 28 5.21 0.84 5.22
N ASP A 29 6.15 -0.06 4.91
CA ASP A 29 7.49 -0.07 5.52
C ASP A 29 8.34 1.13 5.08
N LEU A 30 8.06 1.69 3.89
CA LEU A 30 8.67 2.94 3.42
C LEU A 30 8.49 4.08 4.43
N TYR A 31 7.36 4.10 5.14
CA TYR A 31 7.02 5.16 6.10
C TYR A 31 7.60 4.94 7.50
N ARG A 32 8.35 3.85 7.70
CA ARG A 32 9.05 3.52 8.95
C ARG A 32 10.56 3.74 8.86
N LEU A 33 11.07 4.07 7.67
CA LEU A 33 12.48 4.35 7.43
C LEU A 33 12.94 5.59 8.22
N THR A 34 14.13 5.49 8.79
CA THR A 34 14.81 6.60 9.45
C THR A 34 16.02 7.06 8.64
N GLU A 35 16.58 8.23 8.95
CA GLU A 35 17.82 8.68 8.31
C GLU A 35 18.98 7.72 8.61
N GLU A 36 19.01 7.13 9.80
CA GLU A 36 20.03 6.16 10.23
C GLU A 36 20.03 4.89 9.37
N ASP A 37 18.86 4.47 8.88
CA ASP A 37 18.73 3.33 7.96
C ASP A 37 19.28 3.63 6.56
N LEU A 38 19.33 4.91 6.18
CA LEU A 38 19.72 5.37 4.84
C LEU A 38 21.20 5.72 4.73
N LEU A 39 21.83 6.22 5.80
CA LEU A 39 23.24 6.63 5.80
C LEU A 39 24.25 5.52 5.44
N PRO A 40 24.02 4.23 5.78
CA PRO A 40 24.88 3.13 5.34
C PRO A 40 24.79 2.82 3.84
N LEU A 41 23.76 3.32 3.14
CA LEU A 41 23.52 3.00 1.74
C LEU A 41 24.44 3.82 0.82
N GLU A 42 24.98 3.16 -0.20
CA GLU A 42 25.82 3.82 -1.19
C GLU A 42 25.05 4.95 -1.89
N ARG A 43 25.64 6.15 -1.97
CA ARG A 43 25.06 7.38 -2.57
C ARG A 43 23.99 8.10 -1.73
N PHE A 44 23.78 7.71 -0.47
CA PHE A 44 22.96 8.45 0.51
C PHE A 44 23.84 9.25 1.47
N ALA A 45 24.19 10.48 1.05
CA ALA A 45 24.75 11.46 1.97
C ALA A 45 23.66 12.06 2.87
N GLU A 46 24.02 12.62 4.03
CA GLU A 46 23.11 13.23 5.02
C GLU A 46 21.99 14.07 4.37
N LYS A 47 22.34 15.00 3.49
CA LYS A 47 21.37 15.85 2.79
C LYS A 47 20.35 15.07 1.95
N ARG A 48 20.76 13.97 1.31
CA ARG A 48 19.87 13.13 0.51
C ARG A 48 18.97 12.27 1.40
N ALA A 49 19.49 11.74 2.50
CA ALA A 49 18.70 11.00 3.48
C ALA A 49 17.61 11.91 4.08
N ALA A 50 17.99 13.09 4.59
CA ALA A 50 17.05 14.07 5.13
C ALA A 50 15.98 14.49 4.10
N ASN A 51 16.37 14.72 2.84
CA ASN A 51 15.42 15.05 1.77
C ASN A 51 14.43 13.92 1.49
N LEU A 52 14.87 12.65 1.55
CA LEU A 52 13.99 11.50 1.34
C LEU A 52 12.99 11.36 2.48
N ILE A 53 13.46 11.41 3.73
CA ILE A 53 12.58 11.35 4.91
C ILE A 53 11.57 12.49 4.88
N ALA A 54 12.00 13.73 4.60
CA ALA A 54 11.09 14.87 4.48
C ALA A 54 10.04 14.67 3.36
N ALA A 55 10.41 14.06 2.24
CA ALA A 55 9.48 13.76 1.16
C ALA A 55 8.47 12.66 1.52
N ILE A 56 8.90 11.65 2.30
CA ILE A 56 8.02 10.58 2.83
C ILE A 56 7.04 11.15 3.85
N GLU A 57 7.48 12.00 4.78
CA GLU A 57 6.56 12.65 5.71
C GLU A 57 5.55 13.55 4.98
N ALA A 58 6.01 14.34 4.00
CA ALA A 58 5.14 15.17 3.17
C ALA A 58 4.20 14.36 2.24
N SER A 59 4.41 13.05 2.08
CA SER A 59 3.50 12.21 1.31
C SER A 59 2.30 11.72 2.14
N LYS A 60 2.43 11.64 3.48
CA LYS A 60 1.34 11.25 4.40
C LYS A 60 0.17 12.24 4.37
N GLU A 61 0.45 13.52 4.14
CA GLU A 61 -0.59 14.57 4.05
C GLU A 61 -1.28 14.67 2.68
N ARG A 62 -0.95 13.77 1.74
CA ARG A 62 -1.50 13.86 0.38
C ARG A 62 -2.97 13.44 0.36
N PRO A 63 -3.79 14.03 -0.54
CA PRO A 63 -5.20 13.67 -0.65
C PRO A 63 -5.41 12.19 -0.94
N LEU A 64 -6.47 11.61 -0.37
CA LEU A 64 -6.83 10.20 -0.53
C LEU A 64 -6.95 9.78 -2.01
N ALA A 65 -7.46 10.65 -2.89
CA ALA A 65 -7.54 10.36 -4.34
C ALA A 65 -6.17 10.04 -4.95
N ARG A 66 -5.11 10.72 -4.50
CA ARG A 66 -3.75 10.48 -4.98
C ARG A 66 -3.21 9.16 -4.45
N LEU A 67 -3.57 8.80 -3.23
CA LEU A 67 -3.25 7.49 -2.66
C LEU A 67 -3.95 6.37 -3.42
N LEU A 68 -5.27 6.47 -3.65
CA LEU A 68 -6.03 5.49 -4.43
C LEU A 68 -5.45 5.28 -5.84
N PHE A 69 -5.10 6.37 -6.51
CA PHE A 69 -4.43 6.29 -7.80
C PHE A 69 -3.06 5.59 -7.71
N ALA A 70 -2.28 5.85 -6.65
CA ALA A 70 -0.97 5.22 -6.43
C ALA A 70 -1.05 3.73 -6.07
N LEU A 71 -2.18 3.23 -5.56
CA LEU A 71 -2.40 1.81 -5.27
C LEU A 71 -2.48 0.95 -6.54
N GLY A 72 -2.63 1.57 -7.72
CA GLY A 72 -2.56 0.86 -9.00
C GLY A 72 -3.74 -0.09 -9.27
N ILE A 73 -4.92 0.24 -8.76
CA ILE A 73 -6.16 -0.53 -9.03
C ILE A 73 -6.46 -0.46 -10.53
N ARG A 74 -6.72 -1.61 -11.16
CA ARG A 74 -7.03 -1.68 -12.59
C ARG A 74 -8.23 -0.78 -12.91
N HIS A 75 -8.13 -0.02 -14.00
CA HIS A 75 -9.15 0.94 -14.46
C HIS A 75 -9.44 2.14 -13.54
N VAL A 76 -8.79 2.25 -12.38
CA VAL A 76 -8.91 3.41 -11.49
C VAL A 76 -7.83 4.43 -11.85
N GLY A 77 -8.21 5.37 -12.73
CA GLY A 77 -7.40 6.54 -13.05
C GLY A 77 -7.59 7.67 -12.03
N ARG A 78 -6.96 8.81 -12.30
CA ARG A 78 -7.08 10.01 -11.46
C ARG A 78 -8.54 10.45 -11.26
N THR A 79 -9.31 10.53 -12.34
CA THR A 79 -10.72 10.96 -12.29
C THR A 79 -11.56 10.00 -11.47
N VAL A 80 -11.47 8.69 -11.75
CA VAL A 80 -12.18 7.66 -10.99
C VAL A 80 -11.80 7.70 -9.51
N ALA A 81 -10.51 7.92 -9.19
CA ALA A 81 -10.08 8.05 -7.80
C ALA A 81 -10.66 9.30 -7.12
N GLU A 82 -10.78 10.43 -7.84
CA GLU A 82 -11.44 11.65 -7.36
C GLU A 82 -12.94 11.41 -7.12
N ASP A 83 -13.62 10.71 -8.02
CA ASP A 83 -15.04 10.36 -7.89
C ASP A 83 -15.25 9.41 -6.69
N LEU A 84 -14.41 8.39 -6.53
CA LEU A 84 -14.48 7.47 -5.39
C LEU A 84 -14.33 8.20 -4.05
N VAL A 85 -13.38 9.12 -3.90
CA VAL A 85 -13.22 9.84 -2.62
C VAL A 85 -14.28 10.90 -2.37
N ALA A 86 -15.00 11.34 -3.40
CA ALA A 86 -16.14 12.22 -3.22
C ALA A 86 -17.31 11.48 -2.52
N HIS A 87 -17.40 10.16 -2.71
CA HIS A 87 -18.41 9.30 -2.09
C HIS A 87 -17.92 8.58 -0.82
N TYR A 88 -16.64 8.22 -0.76
CA TYR A 88 -16.04 7.48 0.35
C TYR A 88 -14.95 8.29 1.04
N VAL A 89 -15.11 8.54 2.35
CA VAL A 89 -14.22 9.39 3.14
C VAL A 89 -12.93 8.65 3.53
N SER A 90 -12.98 7.31 3.64
CA SER A 90 -11.83 6.49 4.01
C SER A 90 -11.65 5.24 3.13
N LEU A 91 -10.43 4.69 3.14
CA LEU A 91 -10.12 3.41 2.48
C LEU A 91 -10.94 2.23 3.02
N ASN A 92 -11.42 2.29 4.28
CA ASN A 92 -12.23 1.19 4.82
C ASN A 92 -13.67 1.28 4.31
N ASP A 93 -14.21 2.49 4.22
CA ASP A 93 -15.55 2.68 3.66
C ASP A 93 -15.58 2.15 2.22
N LEU A 94 -14.51 2.40 1.45
CA LEU A 94 -14.35 1.85 0.12
C LEU A 94 -14.13 0.33 0.11
N ALA A 95 -13.46 -0.23 1.13
CA ALA A 95 -13.25 -1.68 1.25
C ALA A 95 -14.52 -2.45 1.65
N GLU A 96 -15.48 -1.78 2.29
CA GLU A 96 -16.77 -2.34 2.72
C GLU A 96 -17.90 -2.10 1.70
N ALA A 97 -17.68 -1.18 0.76
CA ALA A 97 -18.62 -0.88 -0.32
C ALA A 97 -18.97 -2.12 -1.14
N ASN A 98 -20.27 -2.30 -1.40
CA ASN A 98 -20.72 -3.35 -2.31
C ASN A 98 -20.63 -2.92 -3.78
N LYS A 99 -20.73 -3.89 -4.69
CA LYS A 99 -20.60 -3.64 -6.13
C LYS A 99 -21.71 -2.70 -6.63
N GLU A 100 -22.94 -2.85 -6.16
CA GLU A 100 -24.06 -2.00 -6.58
C GLU A 100 -23.87 -0.53 -6.15
N GLU A 101 -23.33 -0.29 -4.96
CA GLU A 101 -23.00 1.06 -4.45
C GLU A 101 -21.90 1.71 -5.29
N LEU A 102 -20.86 0.96 -5.65
CA LEU A 102 -19.81 1.45 -6.54
C LEU A 102 -20.36 1.80 -7.92
N GLU A 103 -21.24 0.97 -8.50
CA GLU A 103 -21.87 1.22 -9.81
C GLU A 103 -22.86 2.39 -9.80
N SER A 104 -23.35 2.79 -8.62
CA SER A 104 -24.25 3.95 -8.50
C SER A 104 -23.55 5.29 -8.68
N ILE A 105 -22.21 5.31 -8.63
CA ILE A 105 -21.38 6.52 -8.78
C ILE A 105 -21.27 6.86 -10.27
N GLU A 106 -21.53 8.12 -10.61
CA GLU A 106 -21.40 8.61 -11.98
C GLU A 106 -19.96 8.41 -12.48
N GLY A 107 -19.81 7.77 -13.64
CA GLY A 107 -18.50 7.44 -14.21
C GLY A 107 -17.92 6.08 -13.78
N ILE A 108 -18.54 5.40 -12.82
CA ILE A 108 -18.13 4.05 -12.39
C ILE A 108 -19.07 3.01 -12.99
N GLY A 109 -18.59 2.33 -14.03
CA GLY A 109 -19.29 1.19 -14.62
C GLY A 109 -18.96 -0.14 -13.92
N PRO A 110 -19.64 -1.23 -14.33
CA PRO A 110 -19.49 -2.55 -13.70
C PRO A 110 -18.06 -3.10 -13.73
N VAL A 111 -17.27 -2.74 -14.75
CA VAL A 111 -15.86 -3.15 -14.88
C VAL A 111 -14.97 -2.49 -13.83
N ILE A 112 -15.20 -1.21 -13.54
CA ILE A 112 -14.43 -0.47 -12.53
C ILE A 112 -14.85 -0.95 -11.14
N ALA A 113 -16.14 -1.08 -10.89
CA ALA A 113 -16.67 -1.59 -9.63
C ALA A 113 -16.12 -2.99 -9.30
N GLU A 114 -16.11 -3.90 -10.28
CA GLU A 114 -15.50 -5.22 -10.15
C GLU A 114 -13.99 -5.14 -9.89
N SER A 115 -13.27 -4.26 -10.59
CA SER A 115 -11.81 -4.11 -10.39
C SER A 115 -11.45 -3.60 -9.00
N VAL A 116 -12.26 -2.70 -8.43
CA VAL A 116 -12.10 -2.21 -7.06
C VAL A 116 -12.42 -3.34 -6.06
N ALA A 117 -13.54 -4.04 -6.24
CA ALA A 117 -13.94 -5.15 -5.39
C ALA A 117 -12.90 -6.29 -5.40
N ASP A 118 -12.40 -6.66 -6.59
CA ASP A 118 -11.34 -7.65 -6.77
C ASP A 118 -10.05 -7.24 -6.03
N TRP A 119 -9.69 -5.96 -6.09
CA TRP A 119 -8.51 -5.46 -5.42
C TRP A 119 -8.63 -5.62 -3.90
N PHE A 120 -9.78 -5.28 -3.32
CA PHE A 120 -10.06 -5.49 -1.90
C PHE A 120 -10.36 -6.95 -1.53
N ALA A 121 -10.66 -7.83 -2.48
CA ALA A 121 -10.81 -9.26 -2.20
C ALA A 121 -9.48 -9.90 -1.76
N VAL A 122 -8.35 -9.39 -2.27
CA VAL A 122 -7.00 -9.86 -1.90
C VAL A 122 -6.66 -9.46 -0.46
N GLY A 123 -6.27 -10.45 0.36
CA GLY A 123 -5.98 -10.24 1.78
C GLY A 123 -4.81 -9.27 2.04
N GLU A 124 -3.76 -9.35 1.22
CA GLU A 124 -2.58 -8.49 1.30
C GLU A 124 -2.93 -7.02 1.03
N ASN A 125 -3.76 -6.75 0.03
CA ASN A 125 -4.24 -5.41 -0.30
C ASN A 125 -5.09 -4.80 0.83
N ARG A 126 -5.95 -5.61 1.46
CA ARG A 126 -6.68 -5.19 2.66
C ARG A 126 -5.75 -4.90 3.83
N GLN A 127 -4.71 -5.70 4.00
CA GLN A 127 -3.72 -5.46 5.04
C GLN A 127 -2.97 -4.15 4.78
N LEU A 128 -2.52 -3.92 3.55
CA LEU A 128 -1.88 -2.68 3.12
C LEU A 128 -2.77 -1.45 3.37
N ALA A 129 -4.05 -1.51 2.97
CA ALA A 129 -4.99 -0.41 3.21
C ALA A 129 -5.16 -0.10 4.71
N ARG A 130 -5.15 -1.13 5.57
CA ARG A 130 -5.18 -0.96 7.03
C ARG A 130 -3.92 -0.34 7.59
N ASP A 131 -2.76 -0.72 7.07
CA ASP A 131 -1.47 -0.21 7.55
C ASP A 131 -1.26 1.25 7.14
N LEU A 132 -1.61 1.60 5.90
CA LEU A 132 -1.54 2.98 5.42
C LEU A 132 -2.43 3.95 6.19
N ARG A 133 -3.55 3.47 6.76
CA ARG A 133 -4.43 4.27 7.63
C ARG A 133 -3.80 4.61 8.98
N ARG A 134 -2.84 3.80 9.45
CA ARG A 134 -2.23 3.96 10.78
C ARG A 134 -1.01 4.90 10.78
N LEU A 135 -0.59 5.35 9.60
CA LEU A 135 0.51 6.29 9.38
C LEU A 135 0.04 7.73 9.58
#